data_AF-A0A7X6VWE2-F1
#
_entry.id   AF-A0A7X6VWE2-F1
#
_cell.length_a   1.000
_cell.length_b   1.000
_cell.length_c   1.000
_cell.angle_alpha   90.00
_cell.angle_beta   90.00
_cell.angle_gamma   90.00
#
_symmetry.space_group_name_H-M   'P 1'
#
loop_
_entity.id
_entity.type
_entity.pdbx_description
1 polymer ?
#
loop_
_entity_poly.entity_id
_entity_poly.type
_entity_poly.pdbx_seq_one_letter_code
_entity_poly.pdbx_strand_id
1 'polypeptide(L)'
;MRSNFLKVLVFAAIVSLACTTKVSEWFLINSVPDRYLLVYYHNGDIPEPVIRQNQELENRIRAANMLFKSVQEKEIEKPHYALYYNNRLFSEYSDYDALQKIELSPMRTEIISELMNGKLAVMVYLRSGNKEKDEAGLQVLKNTIDSSHYGSIISIVELDRKSVEEKHFVSLLLNVESDLKYIHEPMLFGVFGRFRALEPLLAKGISEENINLMIDFLSADCSCLIKDNLPGISILSEADWEEPKPALINKILEEKPFLVHH
;
A
#
# COMPACT_ATOMS: atom_id res chain seq x y z
N MET A 1 27.63 32.72 -27.44
CA MET A 1 28.18 31.94 -26.30
C MET A 1 27.29 31.89 -25.05
N ARG A 2 26.41 32.86 -24.79
CA ARG A 2 25.57 32.92 -23.55
C ARG A 2 24.33 31.98 -23.53
N SER A 3 23.77 31.64 -24.70
CA SER A 3 22.53 30.84 -24.80
C SER A 3 22.75 29.33 -24.54
N ASN A 4 23.88 28.78 -24.98
CA ASN A 4 24.19 27.36 -24.78
C ASN A 4 24.59 27.05 -23.33
N PHE A 5 25.22 28.01 -22.64
CA PHE A 5 25.57 27.87 -21.23
C PHE A 5 24.33 27.80 -20.33
N LEU A 6 23.30 28.61 -20.63
CA LEU A 6 22.03 28.59 -19.90
C LEU A 6 21.28 27.28 -20.12
N LYS A 7 21.27 26.74 -21.34
CA LYS A 7 20.65 25.44 -21.64
C LYS A 7 21.36 24.27 -20.96
N VAL A 8 22.69 24.29 -20.90
CA VAL A 8 23.48 23.25 -20.21
C VAL A 8 23.28 23.31 -18.69
N LEU A 9 23.19 24.51 -18.10
CA LEU A 9 22.88 24.69 -16.68
C LEU A 9 21.47 24.20 -16.31
N VAL A 10 20.46 24.49 -17.15
CA VAL A 10 19.09 24.00 -16.94
C VAL A 10 19.02 22.48 -17.06
N PHE A 11 19.73 21.87 -18.02
CA PHE A 11 19.76 20.41 -18.16
C PHE A 11 20.50 19.72 -16.99
N ALA A 12 21.61 20.29 -16.53
CA ALA A 12 22.36 19.78 -15.38
C ALA A 12 21.57 19.88 -14.06
N ALA A 13 20.77 20.95 -13.89
CA ALA A 13 19.87 21.09 -12.74
C ALA A 13 18.75 20.03 -12.76
N ILE A 14 18.16 19.74 -13.92
CA ILE A 14 17.09 18.73 -14.05
C ILE A 14 17.63 17.30 -13.84
N VAL A 15 18.86 17.01 -14.29
CA VAL A 15 19.49 15.69 -14.08
C VAL A 15 19.96 15.48 -12.63
N SER A 16 20.34 16.55 -11.92
CA SER A 16 20.73 16.46 -10.50
C SER A 16 19.54 16.37 -9.54
N LEU A 17 18.37 16.92 -9.91
CA LEU A 17 17.13 16.79 -9.12
C LEU A 17 16.61 15.34 -9.02
N ALA A 18 16.96 14.48 -9.98
CA ALA A 18 16.58 13.06 -9.94
C ALA A 18 17.26 12.26 -8.82
N CYS A 19 18.30 12.83 -8.18
CA CYS A 19 19.08 12.18 -7.13
C CYS A 19 18.70 12.62 -5.70
N THR A 20 17.72 13.51 -5.52
CA THR A 20 17.33 14.02 -4.18
C THR A 20 15.86 13.83 -3.85
N THR A 21 15.06 13.25 -4.75
CA THR A 21 13.66 12.91 -4.45
C THR A 21 13.64 11.77 -3.44
N LYS A 22 12.83 11.90 -2.39
CA LYS A 22 12.73 10.86 -1.37
C LYS A 22 11.98 9.64 -1.89
N VAL A 23 12.27 8.46 -1.31
CA VAL A 23 11.64 7.19 -1.68
C VAL A 23 10.12 7.33 -1.72
N SER A 24 9.51 7.81 -0.63
CA SER A 24 8.06 7.98 -0.51
C SER A 24 7.45 8.83 -1.64
N GLU A 25 8.02 10.00 -1.90
CA GLU A 25 7.60 10.93 -2.93
C GLU A 25 7.78 10.36 -4.33
N TRP A 26 8.94 9.74 -4.60
CA TRP A 26 9.24 9.21 -5.92
C TRP A 26 8.24 8.12 -6.31
N PHE A 27 7.91 7.20 -5.40
CA PHE A 27 6.94 6.14 -5.67
C PHE A 27 5.50 6.64 -5.67
N LEU A 28 5.15 7.74 -4.99
CA LEU A 28 3.83 8.35 -5.13
C LEU A 28 3.62 8.90 -6.56
N ILE A 29 4.65 9.54 -7.12
CA ILE A 29 4.55 10.24 -8.41
C ILE A 29 4.79 9.31 -9.60
N ASN A 30 5.75 8.38 -9.51
CA ASN A 30 6.27 7.69 -10.70
C ASN A 30 5.88 6.21 -10.78
N SER A 31 5.40 5.61 -9.69
CA SER A 31 5.11 4.17 -9.69
C SER A 31 3.78 3.84 -10.37
N VAL A 32 3.67 2.61 -10.87
CA VAL A 32 2.39 2.04 -11.26
C VAL A 32 2.05 0.98 -10.22
N PRO A 33 0.87 1.04 -9.56
CA PRO A 33 0.50 0.01 -8.61
C PRO A 33 0.49 -1.38 -9.24
N ASP A 34 1.00 -2.36 -8.49
CA ASP A 34 0.90 -3.76 -8.87
C ASP A 34 -0.57 -4.16 -9.07
N ARG A 35 -0.84 -5.01 -10.07
CA ARG A 35 -2.21 -5.37 -10.45
C ARG A 35 -2.64 -6.71 -9.88
N TYR A 36 -3.88 -6.75 -9.40
CA TYR A 36 -4.58 -7.97 -9.02
C TYR A 36 -5.34 -8.55 -10.22
N LEU A 37 -5.50 -9.88 -10.22
CA LEU A 37 -6.36 -10.58 -11.17
C LEU A 37 -7.48 -11.27 -10.40
N LEU A 38 -8.72 -10.83 -10.63
CA LEU A 38 -9.92 -11.50 -10.16
C LEU A 38 -10.45 -12.42 -11.26
N VAL A 39 -10.49 -13.72 -10.98
CA VAL A 39 -10.98 -14.74 -11.92
C VAL A 39 -12.30 -15.28 -11.43
N TYR A 40 -13.34 -15.28 -12.27
CA TYR A 40 -14.55 -16.07 -12.08
C TYR A 40 -14.37 -17.42 -12.77
N TYR A 41 -14.28 -18.49 -11.99
CA TYR A 41 -14.26 -19.85 -12.51
C TYR A 41 -15.68 -20.38 -12.66
N HIS A 42 -15.96 -21.02 -13.79
CA HIS A 42 -17.26 -21.65 -14.05
C HIS A 42 -17.09 -22.95 -14.83
N ASN A 43 -18.09 -23.84 -14.73
CA ASN A 43 -18.18 -25.03 -15.56
C ASN A 43 -19.46 -24.96 -16.39
N GLY A 44 -19.32 -24.93 -17.72
CA GLY A 44 -20.45 -24.76 -18.63
C GLY A 44 -20.90 -23.31 -18.75
N ASP A 45 -22.16 -23.11 -19.15
CA ASP A 45 -22.73 -21.80 -19.43
C ASP A 45 -22.92 -20.97 -18.15
N ILE A 46 -22.63 -19.67 -18.25
CA ILE A 46 -22.81 -18.72 -17.14
C ILE A 46 -24.27 -18.24 -17.15
N PRO A 47 -25.01 -18.34 -16.03
CA PRO A 47 -26.37 -17.83 -15.95
C PRO A 47 -26.44 -16.31 -16.22
N GLU A 48 -27.49 -15.86 -16.93
CA GLU A 48 -27.72 -14.44 -17.25
C GLU A 48 -27.62 -13.47 -16.06
N PRO A 49 -28.14 -13.78 -14.85
CA PRO A 49 -27.94 -12.93 -13.68
C PRO A 49 -26.46 -12.73 -13.33
N VAL A 50 -25.65 -13.79 -13.46
CA VAL A 50 -24.22 -13.76 -13.15
C VAL A 50 -23.44 -13.01 -14.23
N ILE A 51 -23.84 -13.10 -15.50
CA ILE A 51 -23.28 -12.28 -16.57
C ILE A 51 -23.43 -10.80 -16.25
N ARG A 52 -24.63 -10.36 -15.84
CA ARG A 52 -24.86 -8.96 -15.44
C ARG A 52 -24.04 -8.55 -14.24
N GLN A 53 -23.98 -9.38 -13.20
CA GLN A 53 -23.15 -9.15 -12.02
C GLN A 53 -21.66 -9.01 -12.38
N ASN A 54 -21.15 -9.86 -13.28
CA ASN A 54 -19.76 -9.78 -13.74
C ASN A 54 -19.48 -8.51 -14.55
N GLN A 55 -20.43 -8.04 -15.37
CA GLN A 55 -20.31 -6.78 -16.08
C GLN A 55 -20.34 -5.57 -15.13
N GLU A 56 -21.21 -5.58 -14.11
CA GLU A 56 -21.24 -4.57 -13.06
C GLU A 56 -19.92 -4.53 -12.28
N LEU A 57 -19.40 -5.71 -11.91
CA LEU A 57 -18.11 -5.87 -11.25
C LEU A 57 -16.98 -5.27 -12.09
N GLU A 58 -16.88 -5.66 -13.36
CA GLU A 58 -15.82 -5.21 -14.26
C GLU A 58 -15.83 -3.68 -14.45
N ASN A 59 -17.01 -3.07 -14.49
CA ASN A 59 -17.14 -1.62 -14.53
C ASN A 59 -16.73 -0.95 -13.21
N ARG A 60 -17.15 -1.50 -12.07
CA ARG A 60 -16.84 -0.99 -10.73
C ARG A 60 -15.34 -1.00 -10.44
N ILE A 61 -14.63 -2.05 -10.86
CA ILE A 61 -13.21 -2.25 -10.52
C ILE A 61 -12.26 -1.53 -11.49
N ARG A 62 -12.78 -0.84 -12.53
CA ARG A 62 -11.97 -0.22 -13.58
C ARG A 62 -10.99 0.83 -13.06
N ALA A 63 -11.38 1.54 -12.00
CA ALA A 63 -10.54 2.54 -11.34
C ALA A 63 -9.64 1.94 -10.24
N ALA A 64 -9.76 0.64 -9.96
CA ALA A 64 -8.88 -0.07 -9.06
C ALA A 64 -7.70 -0.70 -9.82
N ASN A 65 -6.62 -1.00 -9.10
CA ASN A 65 -5.50 -1.80 -9.62
C ASN A 65 -5.86 -3.30 -9.74
N MET A 66 -6.96 -3.61 -10.44
CA MET A 66 -7.48 -4.96 -10.60
C MET A 66 -8.01 -5.21 -12.02
N LEU A 67 -7.85 -6.44 -12.48
CA LEU A 67 -8.40 -6.94 -13.73
C LEU A 67 -9.40 -8.05 -13.45
N PHE A 68 -10.44 -8.17 -14.28
CA PHE A 68 -11.41 -9.25 -14.21
C PHE A 68 -11.28 -10.19 -15.41
N LYS A 69 -11.44 -11.50 -15.17
CA LYS A 69 -11.54 -12.53 -16.21
C LYS A 69 -12.56 -13.59 -15.83
N SER A 70 -13.26 -14.13 -16.82
CA SER A 70 -14.03 -15.37 -16.70
C SER A 70 -13.25 -16.52 -17.31
N VAL A 71 -13.15 -17.65 -16.62
CA VAL A 71 -12.41 -18.82 -17.05
C VAL A 71 -13.29 -20.07 -16.89
N GLN A 72 -13.45 -20.82 -17.97
CA GLN A 72 -14.07 -22.12 -17.90
C GLN A 72 -13.07 -23.15 -17.37
N GLU A 73 -13.40 -23.80 -16.26
CA GLU A 73 -12.61 -24.89 -15.66
C GLU A 73 -13.51 -26.09 -15.43
N LYS A 74 -13.07 -27.28 -15.85
CA LYS A 74 -13.85 -28.51 -15.78
C LYS A 74 -13.78 -29.16 -14.40
N GLU A 75 -12.68 -28.94 -13.68
CA GLU A 75 -12.37 -29.60 -12.40
C GLU A 75 -12.75 -28.74 -11.17
N ILE A 76 -13.80 -27.91 -11.28
CA ILE A 76 -14.34 -27.18 -10.13
C ILE A 76 -15.65 -27.81 -9.64
N GLU A 77 -15.83 -27.85 -8.32
CA GLU A 77 -17.08 -28.32 -7.71
C GLU A 77 -18.23 -27.33 -7.96
N LYS A 78 -17.94 -26.03 -7.83
CA LYS A 78 -18.90 -24.93 -8.00
C LYS A 78 -18.22 -23.71 -8.59
N PRO A 79 -18.96 -22.87 -9.35
CA PRO A 79 -18.47 -21.57 -9.75
C PRO A 79 -18.10 -20.71 -8.54
N HIS A 80 -17.02 -19.97 -8.64
CA HIS A 80 -16.49 -19.13 -7.56
C HIS A 80 -15.57 -18.07 -8.15
N TYR A 81 -15.24 -17.06 -7.35
CA TYR A 81 -14.22 -16.07 -7.69
C TYR A 81 -12.93 -16.36 -6.93
N ALA A 82 -11.80 -16.08 -7.55
CA ALA A 82 -10.48 -16.19 -6.95
C ALA A 82 -9.68 -14.91 -7.24
N LEU A 83 -9.18 -14.28 -6.19
CA LEU A 83 -8.32 -13.11 -6.28
C LEU A 83 -6.86 -13.56 -6.25
N TYR A 84 -6.12 -13.19 -7.29
CA TYR A 84 -4.70 -13.46 -7.43
C TYR A 84 -3.90 -12.17 -7.40
N TYR A 85 -2.71 -12.28 -6.86
CA TYR A 85 -1.64 -11.31 -7.00
C TYR A 85 -0.41 -12.04 -7.53
N ASN A 86 0.07 -11.63 -8.71
CA ASN A 86 1.01 -12.43 -9.50
C ASN A 86 0.49 -13.89 -9.62
N ASN A 87 1.25 -14.87 -9.12
CA ASN A 87 0.87 -16.29 -9.14
C ASN A 87 0.35 -16.80 -7.79
N ARG A 88 0.11 -15.92 -6.81
CA ARG A 88 -0.36 -16.30 -5.47
C ARG A 88 -1.86 -16.06 -5.33
N LEU A 89 -2.57 -17.10 -4.89
CA LEU A 89 -3.97 -17.01 -4.49
C LEU A 89 -4.09 -16.26 -3.16
N PHE A 90 -4.82 -15.15 -3.14
CA PHE A 90 -5.05 -14.33 -1.95
C PHE A 90 -6.34 -14.71 -1.23
N SER A 91 -7.43 -14.88 -1.99
CA SER A 91 -8.75 -15.16 -1.42
C SER A 91 -9.66 -15.78 -2.46
N GLU A 92 -10.58 -16.62 -2.00
CA GLU A 92 -11.68 -17.16 -2.79
C GLU A 92 -13.01 -16.61 -2.25
N TYR A 93 -13.97 -16.45 -3.16
CA TYR A 93 -15.29 -15.91 -2.87
C TYR A 93 -16.35 -16.79 -3.52
N SER A 94 -17.37 -17.17 -2.76
CA SER A 94 -18.43 -18.06 -3.23
C SER A 94 -19.32 -17.45 -4.31
N ASP A 95 -19.47 -16.13 -4.29
CA ASP A 95 -20.45 -15.41 -5.09
C ASP A 95 -20.11 -13.91 -5.20
N TYR A 96 -20.93 -13.19 -5.98
CA TYR A 96 -20.79 -11.76 -6.21
C TYR A 96 -20.96 -10.92 -4.94
N ASP A 97 -21.87 -11.31 -4.04
CA ASP A 97 -22.16 -10.54 -2.83
C ASP A 97 -20.96 -10.54 -1.87
N ALA A 98 -20.18 -11.63 -1.87
CA ALA A 98 -18.93 -11.71 -1.12
C ALA A 98 -17.86 -10.69 -1.59
N LEU A 99 -17.95 -10.19 -2.84
CA LEU A 99 -17.06 -9.16 -3.43
C LEU A 99 -17.51 -7.73 -3.19
N GLN A 100 -18.56 -7.52 -2.40
CA GLN A 100 -19.05 -6.18 -2.09
C GLN A 100 -17.93 -5.38 -1.38
N LYS A 101 -17.60 -4.19 -1.92
CA LYS A 101 -16.52 -3.30 -1.44
C LYS A 101 -15.12 -3.94 -1.46
N ILE A 102 -14.84 -4.85 -2.39
CA ILE A 102 -13.48 -5.40 -2.54
C ILE A 102 -12.45 -4.33 -2.93
N GLU A 103 -12.85 -3.34 -3.73
CA GLU A 103 -12.02 -2.27 -4.29
C GLU A 103 -11.79 -1.08 -3.35
N LEU A 104 -12.71 -0.83 -2.42
CA LEU A 104 -12.68 0.34 -1.52
C LEU A 104 -13.10 -0.01 -0.10
N SER A 105 -12.59 0.70 0.89
CA SER A 105 -13.08 0.67 2.26
C SER A 105 -12.77 1.99 2.94
N PRO A 106 -13.51 2.40 3.99
CA PRO A 106 -13.30 3.69 4.64
C PRO A 106 -11.84 3.95 5.03
N MET A 107 -11.17 2.97 5.63
CA MET A 107 -9.78 3.11 6.04
C MET A 107 -8.82 3.20 4.85
N ARG A 108 -9.08 2.48 3.76
CA ARG A 108 -8.29 2.62 2.53
C ARG A 108 -8.44 4.02 1.95
N THR A 109 -9.65 4.57 1.91
CA THR A 109 -9.90 5.94 1.45
C THR A 109 -9.19 6.98 2.32
N GLU A 110 -9.19 6.80 3.64
CA GLU A 110 -8.45 7.65 4.57
C GLU A 110 -6.94 7.59 4.31
N ILE A 111 -6.37 6.38 4.20
CA ILE A 111 -4.94 6.18 3.90
C ILE A 111 -4.55 6.86 2.59
N ILE A 112 -5.33 6.66 1.53
CA ILE A 112 -5.09 7.31 0.23
C ILE A 112 -5.09 8.83 0.39
N SER A 113 -6.07 9.38 1.11
CA SER A 113 -6.18 10.81 1.34
C SER A 113 -4.95 11.37 2.05
N GLU A 114 -4.47 10.70 3.10
CA GLU A 114 -3.26 11.11 3.84
C GLU A 114 -2.03 11.12 2.91
N LEU A 115 -1.82 10.06 2.13
CA LEU A 115 -0.70 9.95 1.19
C LEU A 115 -0.78 11.04 0.11
N MET A 116 -1.95 11.26 -0.48
CA MET A 116 -2.17 12.30 -1.49
C MET A 116 -2.03 13.73 -0.92
N ASN A 117 -2.16 13.90 0.39
CA ASN A 117 -1.90 15.16 1.08
C ASN A 117 -0.41 15.38 1.44
N GLY A 118 0.49 14.54 0.90
CA GLY A 118 1.94 14.71 1.03
C GLY A 118 2.54 14.12 2.29
N LYS A 119 1.80 13.28 3.03
CA LYS A 119 2.33 12.52 4.17
C LYS A 119 3.44 11.57 3.72
N LEU A 120 4.43 11.36 4.58
CA LEU A 120 5.55 10.45 4.34
C LEU A 120 5.06 9.01 4.21
N ALA A 121 4.20 8.60 5.14
CA ALA A 121 3.60 7.28 5.19
C ALA A 121 2.39 7.27 6.14
N VAL A 122 1.61 6.20 6.02
CA VAL A 122 0.61 5.81 7.02
C VAL A 122 1.03 4.48 7.64
N MET A 123 1.19 4.47 8.95
CA MET A 123 1.50 3.31 9.77
C MET A 123 0.20 2.59 10.10
N VAL A 124 -0.03 1.43 9.47
CA VAL A 124 -1.23 0.60 9.71
C VAL A 124 -0.90 -0.42 10.78
N TYR A 125 -1.49 -0.24 11.97
CA TYR A 125 -1.35 -1.14 13.10
C TYR A 125 -2.50 -2.16 13.13
N LEU A 126 -2.24 -3.38 12.66
CA LEU A 126 -3.21 -4.48 12.69
C LEU A 126 -3.19 -5.16 14.05
N ARG A 127 -4.28 -4.99 14.80
CA ARG A 127 -4.49 -5.60 16.12
C ARG A 127 -4.63 -7.11 16.01
N SER A 128 -4.02 -7.83 16.93
CA SER A 128 -4.06 -9.29 17.02
C SER A 128 -5.33 -9.82 17.68
N GLY A 129 -5.99 -8.98 18.50
CA GLY A 129 -7.05 -9.40 19.42
C GLY A 129 -6.54 -9.80 20.80
N ASN A 130 -5.22 -9.85 21.01
CA ASN A 130 -4.63 -9.91 22.34
C ASN A 130 -4.36 -8.48 22.83
N LYS A 131 -5.24 -7.99 23.70
CA LYS A 131 -5.19 -6.61 24.21
C LYS A 131 -3.84 -6.25 24.82
N GLU A 132 -3.24 -7.10 25.63
CA GLU A 132 -1.96 -6.78 26.29
C GLU A 132 -0.85 -6.54 25.27
N LYS A 133 -0.75 -7.43 24.27
CA LYS A 133 0.26 -7.30 23.20
C LYS A 133 -0.03 -6.12 22.27
N ASP A 134 -1.31 -5.92 21.94
CA ASP A 134 -1.75 -4.83 21.08
C ASP A 134 -1.44 -3.46 21.72
N GLU A 135 -1.77 -3.27 23.00
CA GLU A 135 -1.46 -2.01 23.69
C GLU A 135 0.05 -1.80 23.82
N ALA A 136 0.82 -2.85 24.13
CA ALA A 136 2.26 -2.76 24.27
C ALA A 136 2.94 -2.30 22.95
N GLY A 137 2.61 -2.94 21.82
CA GLY A 137 3.20 -2.57 20.53
C GLY A 137 2.72 -1.21 20.04
N LEU A 138 1.45 -0.87 20.27
CA LEU A 138 0.89 0.43 19.91
C LEU A 138 1.53 1.58 20.71
N GLN A 139 1.83 1.36 21.99
CA GLN A 139 2.53 2.34 22.81
C GLN A 139 3.97 2.59 22.30
N VAL A 140 4.68 1.53 21.92
CA VAL A 140 6.01 1.66 21.29
C VAL A 140 5.91 2.49 20.02
N LEU A 141 4.96 2.16 19.13
CA LEU A 141 4.73 2.91 17.90
C LEU A 141 4.48 4.39 18.17
N LYS A 142 3.50 4.72 19.03
CA LYS A 142 3.15 6.11 19.35
C LYS A 142 4.34 6.88 19.91
N ASN A 143 5.06 6.31 20.87
CA ASN A 143 6.26 6.94 21.44
C ASN A 143 7.35 7.18 20.39
N THR A 144 7.61 6.21 19.52
CA THR A 144 8.63 6.35 18.48
C THR A 144 8.23 7.43 17.47
N ILE A 145 6.98 7.47 17.01
CA ILE A 145 6.49 8.52 16.10
C ILE A 145 6.55 9.90 16.76
N ASP A 146 6.14 10.02 18.02
CA ASP A 146 6.17 11.30 18.76
C ASP A 146 7.60 11.83 18.94
N SER A 147 8.58 10.94 19.07
CA SER A 147 10.00 11.29 19.18
C SER A 147 10.68 11.58 17.84
N SER A 148 10.09 11.12 16.73
CA SER A 148 10.69 11.22 15.40
C SER A 148 10.64 12.63 14.84
N HIS A 149 11.69 13.03 14.13
CA HIS A 149 11.70 14.28 13.37
C HIS A 149 10.64 14.34 12.27
N TYR A 150 10.13 13.19 11.83
CA TYR A 150 9.10 13.04 10.80
C TYR A 150 7.71 12.76 11.38
N GLY A 151 7.54 12.76 12.70
CA GLY A 151 6.29 12.35 13.35
C GLY A 151 5.04 13.10 12.88
N SER A 152 5.16 14.39 12.58
CA SER A 152 4.03 15.22 12.10
C SER A 152 3.53 14.84 10.70
N ILE A 153 4.34 14.13 9.92
CA ILE A 153 4.03 13.71 8.55
C ILE A 153 3.85 12.20 8.42
N ILE A 154 3.78 11.47 9.54
CA ILE A 154 3.43 10.06 9.60
C ILE A 154 2.08 9.97 10.33
N SER A 155 1.11 9.31 9.70
CA SER A 155 -0.21 9.08 10.31
C SER A 155 -0.28 7.64 10.81
N ILE A 156 -1.00 7.39 11.91
CA ILE A 156 -1.20 6.04 12.46
C ILE A 156 -2.69 5.70 12.33
N VAL A 157 -2.99 4.53 11.78
CA VAL A 157 -4.35 3.97 11.77
C VAL A 157 -4.35 2.61 12.44
N GLU A 158 -5.35 2.37 13.29
CA GLU A 158 -5.52 1.11 14.01
C GLU A 158 -6.59 0.26 13.33
N LEU A 159 -6.26 -0.97 12.96
CA LEU A 159 -7.15 -1.88 12.26
C LEU A 159 -7.41 -3.14 13.10
N ASP A 160 -8.67 -3.46 13.32
CA ASP A 160 -9.04 -4.74 13.95
C ASP A 160 -9.04 -5.87 12.91
N ARG A 161 -8.33 -6.95 13.19
CA ARG A 161 -8.29 -8.16 12.36
C ARG A 161 -9.67 -8.80 12.13
N LYS A 162 -10.64 -8.55 13.00
CA LYS A 162 -12.02 -9.04 12.90
C LYS A 162 -12.99 -7.97 12.36
N SER A 163 -12.48 -6.85 11.85
CA SER A 163 -13.33 -5.81 11.25
C SER A 163 -14.12 -6.39 10.06
N VAL A 164 -15.45 -6.33 10.17
CA VAL A 164 -16.36 -6.75 9.10
C VAL A 164 -16.33 -5.75 7.95
N GLU A 165 -16.22 -4.47 8.26
CA GLU A 165 -16.16 -3.39 7.26
C GLU A 165 -14.85 -3.39 6.47
N GLU A 166 -13.74 -3.74 7.14
CA GLU A 166 -12.40 -3.75 6.55
C GLU A 166 -11.93 -5.18 6.19
N LYS A 167 -12.85 -6.15 6.10
CA LYS A 167 -12.50 -7.58 5.92
C LYS A 167 -11.56 -7.83 4.73
N HIS A 168 -11.76 -7.13 3.61
CA HIS A 168 -10.92 -7.25 2.42
C HIS A 168 -9.55 -6.60 2.66
N PHE A 169 -9.50 -5.44 3.33
CA PHE A 169 -8.25 -4.78 3.64
C PHE A 169 -7.39 -5.60 4.61
N VAL A 170 -8.00 -6.19 5.64
CA VAL A 170 -7.33 -7.16 6.53
C VAL A 170 -6.80 -8.35 5.73
N SER A 171 -7.61 -8.93 4.82
CA SER A 171 -7.16 -10.06 3.98
C SER A 171 -5.96 -9.68 3.11
N LEU A 172 -5.96 -8.48 2.51
CA LEU A 172 -4.85 -7.99 1.69
C LEU A 172 -3.57 -7.84 2.51
N LEU A 173 -3.65 -7.25 3.71
CA LEU A 173 -2.50 -7.10 4.61
C LEU A 173 -1.94 -8.45 5.07
N LEU A 174 -2.80 -9.40 5.43
CA LEU A 174 -2.40 -10.76 5.82
C LEU A 174 -1.89 -11.61 4.65
N ASN A 175 -1.97 -11.09 3.43
CA ASN A 175 -1.37 -11.68 2.24
C ASN A 175 -0.27 -10.79 1.66
N VAL A 176 0.29 -9.81 2.39
CA VAL A 176 1.54 -9.15 1.99
C VAL A 176 2.64 -10.21 1.89
N GLU A 177 2.82 -10.97 2.97
CA GLU A 177 3.63 -12.18 3.02
C GLU A 177 2.76 -13.44 3.16
N SER A 178 3.27 -14.58 2.68
CA SER A 178 2.46 -15.81 2.51
C SER A 178 2.06 -16.50 3.82
N ASP A 179 2.80 -16.23 4.89
CA ASP A 179 2.67 -16.85 6.20
C ASP A 179 1.88 -16.00 7.22
N LEU A 180 1.71 -14.69 6.98
CA LEU A 180 1.08 -13.76 7.93
C LEU A 180 -0.32 -14.17 8.35
N LYS A 181 -1.12 -14.75 7.43
CA LYS A 181 -2.47 -15.26 7.74
C LYS A 181 -2.51 -16.28 8.87
N TYR A 182 -1.40 -16.96 9.16
CA TYR A 182 -1.29 -17.94 10.25
C TYR A 182 -0.66 -17.36 11.53
N ILE A 183 -0.22 -16.11 11.49
CA ILE A 183 0.42 -15.42 12.62
C ILE A 183 -0.61 -14.54 13.33
N HIS A 184 -0.87 -14.84 14.60
CA HIS A 184 -1.82 -14.13 15.46
C HIS A 184 -1.12 -13.18 16.43
N GLU A 185 -0.29 -12.30 15.89
CA GLU A 185 0.45 -11.28 16.62
C GLU A 185 0.09 -9.88 16.08
N PRO A 186 0.35 -8.80 16.84
CA PRO A 186 0.18 -7.46 16.33
C PRO A 186 1.17 -7.22 15.19
N MET A 187 0.72 -6.52 14.16
CA MET A 187 1.50 -6.26 12.94
C MET A 187 1.49 -4.78 12.63
N LEU A 188 2.66 -4.23 12.30
CA LEU A 188 2.80 -2.84 11.90
C LEU A 188 3.30 -2.78 10.46
N PHE A 189 2.48 -2.24 9.57
CA PHE A 189 2.80 -2.03 8.16
C PHE A 189 3.12 -0.56 7.90
N GLY A 190 4.24 -0.28 7.25
CA GLY A 190 4.49 1.03 6.65
C GLY A 190 3.84 1.10 5.27
N VAL A 191 2.83 1.95 5.11
CA VAL A 191 2.13 2.17 3.84
C VAL A 191 2.53 3.51 3.24
N PHE A 192 2.97 3.52 1.99
CA PHE A 192 3.50 4.71 1.32
C PHE A 192 3.27 4.69 -0.19
N GLY A 193 3.61 5.80 -0.87
CA GLY A 193 3.50 5.91 -2.33
C GLY A 193 2.06 5.68 -2.80
N ARG A 194 1.90 4.94 -3.90
CA ARG A 194 0.57 4.54 -4.42
C ARG A 194 0.05 3.27 -3.71
N PHE A 195 -0.21 3.41 -2.41
CA PHE A 195 -0.72 2.37 -1.51
C PHE A 195 0.15 1.10 -1.44
N ARG A 196 1.47 1.26 -1.38
CA ARG A 196 2.37 0.13 -1.18
C ARG A 196 2.55 -0.16 0.30
N ALA A 197 2.31 -1.40 0.72
CA ALA A 197 2.58 -1.87 2.07
C ALA A 197 3.91 -2.63 2.11
N LEU A 198 4.80 -2.22 3.01
CA LEU A 198 6.01 -2.97 3.34
C LEU A 198 5.67 -4.25 4.11
N GLU A 199 6.63 -5.17 4.15
CA GLU A 199 6.58 -6.31 5.08
C GLU A 199 6.41 -5.80 6.52
N PRO A 200 5.54 -6.43 7.33
CA PRO A 200 5.21 -5.89 8.64
C PRO A 200 6.29 -6.18 9.69
N LEU A 201 6.41 -5.27 10.65
CA LEU A 201 7.03 -5.58 11.93
C LEU A 201 6.06 -6.39 12.80
N LEU A 202 6.50 -7.53 13.32
CA LEU A 202 5.66 -8.48 14.06
C LEU A 202 6.02 -8.54 15.55
N ALA A 203 5.04 -8.42 16.44
CA ALA A 203 5.21 -8.55 17.89
C ALA A 203 6.45 -7.81 18.42
N LYS A 204 7.49 -8.53 18.87
CA LYS A 204 8.75 -7.95 19.39
C LYS A 204 9.55 -7.18 18.34
N GLY A 205 9.30 -7.44 17.05
CA GLY A 205 9.83 -6.66 15.95
C GLY A 205 9.27 -5.24 15.89
N ILE A 206 8.13 -4.98 16.54
CA ILE A 206 7.59 -3.62 16.75
C ILE A 206 8.41 -2.98 17.89
N SER A 207 9.62 -2.55 17.55
CA SER A 207 10.57 -1.89 18.43
C SER A 207 10.89 -0.49 17.90
N GLU A 208 11.35 0.40 18.79
CA GLU A 208 11.78 1.75 18.41
C GLU A 208 12.83 1.73 17.29
N GLU A 209 13.82 0.84 17.41
CA GLU A 209 14.87 0.66 16.40
C GLU A 209 14.31 0.29 15.02
N ASN A 210 13.46 -0.73 14.95
CA ASN A 210 12.93 -1.20 13.67
C ASN A 210 11.94 -0.21 13.05
N ILE A 211 11.17 0.51 13.87
CA ILE A 211 10.28 1.57 13.40
C ILE A 211 11.10 2.71 12.82
N ASN A 212 12.19 3.12 13.47
CA ASN A 212 13.09 4.14 12.94
C ASN A 212 13.77 3.68 11.64
N LEU A 213 14.20 2.42 11.53
CA LEU A 213 14.74 1.88 10.27
C LEU A 213 13.72 1.94 9.12
N MET A 214 12.45 1.68 9.41
CA MET A 214 11.37 1.83 8.44
C MET A 214 11.19 3.29 8.01
N ILE A 215 11.22 4.24 8.96
CA ILE A 215 11.12 5.68 8.69
C ILE A 215 12.32 6.15 7.86
N ASP A 216 13.53 5.73 8.23
CA ASP A 216 14.77 6.06 7.54
C ASP A 216 14.69 5.60 6.08
N PHE A 217 14.26 4.36 5.83
CA PHE A 217 14.03 3.85 4.48
C PHE A 217 13.05 4.72 3.67
N LEU A 218 11.93 5.11 4.27
CA LEU A 218 10.89 5.91 3.59
C LEU A 218 11.34 7.36 3.30
N SER A 219 12.21 7.89 4.15
CA SER A 219 12.77 9.24 4.08
C SER A 219 14.08 9.35 3.30
N ALA A 220 14.67 8.21 2.92
CA ALA A 220 15.93 8.14 2.19
C ALA A 220 15.82 8.71 0.77
N ASP A 221 16.95 9.09 0.19
CA ASP A 221 17.02 9.46 -1.23
C ASP A 221 16.74 8.25 -2.12
N CYS A 222 15.91 8.45 -3.13
CA CYS A 222 15.53 7.40 -4.05
C CYS A 222 16.72 7.02 -4.95
N SER A 223 17.18 5.77 -4.82
CA SER A 223 18.27 5.22 -5.63
C SER A 223 17.76 4.25 -6.69
N CYS A 224 18.55 3.99 -7.74
CA CYS A 224 18.19 3.00 -8.75
C CYS A 224 18.01 1.59 -8.16
N LEU A 225 18.80 1.23 -7.14
CA LEU A 225 18.66 -0.07 -6.45
C LEU A 225 17.28 -0.23 -5.80
N ILE A 226 16.77 0.84 -5.20
CA ILE A 226 15.43 0.84 -4.59
C ILE A 226 14.35 0.77 -5.67
N LYS A 227 14.55 1.40 -6.83
CA LYS A 227 13.61 1.34 -7.97
C LYS A 227 13.48 -0.07 -8.53
N ASP A 228 14.58 -0.80 -8.62
CA ASP A 228 14.59 -2.16 -9.18
C ASP A 228 14.12 -3.22 -8.17
N ASN A 229 14.28 -2.97 -6.86
CA ASN A 229 13.97 -3.93 -5.79
C ASN A 229 13.18 -3.28 -4.66
N LEU A 230 12.06 -2.64 -4.99
CA LEU A 230 11.23 -2.02 -3.96
C LEU A 230 10.52 -3.10 -3.12
N PRO A 231 10.76 -3.18 -1.80
CA PRO A 231 10.11 -4.16 -0.93
C PRO A 231 8.60 -3.92 -0.82
N GLY A 232 7.85 -4.96 -0.44
CA GLY A 232 6.41 -4.90 -0.22
C GLY A 232 5.56 -5.14 -1.47
N ILE A 233 4.26 -4.84 -1.38
CA ILE A 233 3.30 -4.99 -2.49
C ILE A 233 2.32 -3.81 -2.53
N SER A 234 1.81 -3.46 -3.71
CA SER A 234 0.66 -2.54 -3.77
C SER A 234 -0.60 -3.22 -3.25
N ILE A 235 -1.29 -2.57 -2.32
CA ILE A 235 -2.58 -3.01 -1.81
C ILE A 235 -3.64 -2.70 -2.86
N LEU A 236 -4.65 -3.57 -2.99
CA LEU A 236 -5.79 -3.33 -3.85
C LEU A 236 -6.55 -2.08 -3.37
N SER A 237 -6.73 -1.10 -4.26
CA SER A 237 -7.45 0.13 -3.97
C SER A 237 -8.00 0.76 -5.23
N GLU A 238 -9.19 1.35 -5.13
CA GLU A 238 -9.69 2.37 -6.05
C GLU A 238 -9.14 3.74 -5.65
N ALA A 239 -8.29 4.33 -6.49
CA ALA A 239 -7.67 5.61 -6.21
C ALA A 239 -7.27 6.32 -7.50
N ASP A 240 -7.58 7.62 -7.57
CA ASP A 240 -6.98 8.53 -8.51
C ASP A 240 -5.68 9.07 -7.90
N TRP A 241 -4.54 8.62 -8.45
CA TRP A 241 -3.20 9.01 -7.98
C TRP A 241 -2.66 10.25 -8.71
N GLU A 242 -3.52 10.96 -9.44
CA GLU A 242 -3.14 12.17 -10.15
C GLU A 242 -3.06 13.38 -9.22
N GLU A 243 -2.11 14.27 -9.51
CA GLU A 243 -1.91 15.54 -8.79
C GLU A 243 -1.78 15.44 -7.24
N PRO A 244 -0.87 14.60 -6.71
CA PRO A 244 -0.60 14.61 -5.26
C PRO A 244 -0.07 15.98 -4.81
N LYS A 245 -0.41 16.37 -3.57
CA LYS A 245 0.19 17.57 -2.97
C LYS A 245 1.69 17.38 -2.79
N PRO A 246 2.48 18.48 -2.78
CA PRO A 246 3.92 18.40 -2.52
C PRO A 246 4.23 17.61 -1.25
N ALA A 247 5.25 16.76 -1.30
CA ALA A 247 5.63 15.95 -0.15
C ALA A 247 6.07 16.84 1.03
N LEU A 248 5.47 16.63 2.19
CA LEU A 248 5.70 17.44 3.39
C LEU A 248 7.10 17.25 3.97
N ILE A 249 7.77 16.14 3.63
CA ILE A 249 9.15 15.85 4.04
C ILE A 249 10.13 16.93 3.57
N ASN A 250 9.92 17.49 2.39
CA ASN A 250 10.82 18.51 1.82
C ASN A 250 10.86 19.75 2.72
N LYS A 251 9.73 20.16 3.30
CA LYS A 251 9.67 21.27 4.27
C LYS A 251 10.45 20.96 5.55
N ILE A 252 10.36 19.73 6.06
CA ILE A 252 11.12 19.33 7.26
C ILE A 252 12.63 19.39 6.99
N LEU A 253 13.07 18.93 5.82
CA LEU A 253 14.49 18.93 5.44
C LEU A 253 15.03 20.34 5.19
N GLU A 254 14.20 21.25 4.66
CA GLU A 254 14.55 22.68 4.55
C GLU A 254 14.74 23.33 5.93
N GLU A 255 13.87 23.03 6.90
CA GLU A 255 13.96 23.54 8.27
C GLU A 255 15.10 22.88 9.06
N LYS A 256 15.46 21.63 8.72
CA LYS A 256 16.44 20.79 9.43
C LYS A 256 17.43 20.14 8.45
N PRO A 257 18.35 20.92 7.84
CA PRO A 257 19.22 20.43 6.78
C PRO A 257 20.21 19.34 7.23
N PHE A 258 20.48 19.23 8.54
CA PHE A 258 21.34 18.17 9.10
C PHE A 258 20.72 16.77 9.01
N LEU A 259 19.43 16.65 8.66
CA LEU A 259 18.76 15.37 8.40
C LEU A 259 18.94 14.87 6.97
N VAL A 260 19.54 15.67 6.09
CA VAL A 260 19.85 15.21 4.72
C VAL A 260 21.06 14.28 4.81
N HIS A 261 20.83 13.00 4.51
CA HIS A 261 21.92 12.04 4.34
C HIS A 261 22.73 12.42 3.10
N HIS A 262 24.04 12.64 3.27
CA HIS A 262 25.00 12.87 2.17
C HIS A 262 25.59 11.56 1.66
#